data_AF-A0A432HE36-F1
#
_entry.id   AF-A0A432HE36-F1
#
_cell.length_a   1.000
_cell.length_b   1.000
_cell.length_c   1.000
_cell.angle_alpha   90.00
_cell.angle_beta   90.00
_cell.angle_gamma   90.00
#
_symmetry.space_group_name_H-M   'P 1'
#
loop_
_entity.id
_entity.type
_entity.pdbx_description
1 polymer ?
#
loop_
_entity_poly.entity_id
_entity_poly.type
_entity_poly.pdbx_seq_one_letter_code
_entity_poly.pdbx_strand_id
1 'polypeptide(L)' 'VSAGEEAVFLGRQGSEEITADEIAEKAETINYEIVTRMSTRLPRFYING' A
#
# COMPACT_ATOMS: atom_id res chain seq x y z
N VAL A 1 -5.91 -13.60 -13.45
CA VAL A 1 -4.78 -14.10 -12.66
C VAL A 1 -3.79 -14.85 -13.54
N SER A 2 -2.74 -14.14 -13.91
CA SER A 2 -1.53 -14.65 -14.57
C SER A 2 -0.28 -14.09 -13.88
N ALA A 3 0.88 -14.71 -14.08
CA ALA A 3 2.12 -14.20 -13.50
C ALA A 3 2.45 -12.81 -14.09
N GLY A 4 2.74 -11.84 -13.22
CA GLY A 4 3.01 -10.45 -13.61
C GLY A 4 1.79 -9.54 -13.63
N GLU A 5 0.60 -10.04 -13.33
CA GLU A 5 -0.59 -9.22 -13.12
C GLU A 5 -0.43 -8.33 -11.86
N GLU A 6 -0.97 -7.12 -11.91
CA GLU A 6 -0.84 -6.13 -10.83
C GLU A 6 -1.58 -6.58 -9.56
N ALA A 7 -0.91 -6.39 -8.42
CA ALA A 7 -1.52 -6.51 -7.10
C ALA A 7 -1.34 -5.20 -6.33
N VAL A 8 -2.45 -4.65 -5.84
CA VAL A 8 -2.46 -3.42 -5.02
C VAL A 8 -2.51 -3.80 -3.54
N PHE A 9 -1.45 -3.53 -2.80
CA PHE A 9 -1.37 -3.81 -1.36
C PHE A 9 -1.85 -2.63 -0.49
N LEU A 10 -1.78 -1.41 -1.03
CA LEU A 10 -2.26 -0.16 -0.42
C LEU A 10 -2.59 0.78 -1.58
N GLY A 11 -3.84 1.19 -1.72
CA GLY A 11 -4.35 1.96 -2.85
C GLY A 11 -5.62 1.35 -3.44
N ARG A 12 -5.96 1.77 -4.66
CA ARG A 12 -7.23 1.44 -5.33
C ARG A 12 -7.02 0.55 -6.53
N GLN A 13 -7.90 -0.45 -6.70
CA GLN A 13 -8.01 -1.26 -7.92
C GLN A 13 -9.50 -1.39 -8.30
N GLY A 14 -9.90 -0.80 -9.42
CA GLY A 14 -11.31 -0.72 -9.79
C GLY A 14 -12.12 0.12 -8.80
N SER A 15 -13.20 -0.44 -8.27
CA SER A 15 -14.03 0.20 -7.23
C SER A 15 -13.47 0.04 -5.81
N GLU A 16 -12.61 -0.96 -5.60
CA GLU A 16 -12.13 -1.36 -4.28
C GLU A 16 -10.86 -0.59 -3.89
N GLU A 17 -10.69 -0.35 -2.59
CA GLU A 17 -9.55 0.38 -2.03
C GLU A 17 -9.11 -0.24 -0.71
N ILE A 18 -7.80 -0.40 -0.54
CA ILE A 18 -7.15 -0.77 0.71
C ILE A 18 -6.46 0.48 1.26
N THR A 19 -6.94 0.98 2.39
CA THR A 19 -6.39 2.19 3.03
C THR A 19 -5.28 1.85 4.02
N ALA A 20 -4.43 2.82 4.34
CA ALA A 20 -3.42 2.66 5.40
C ALA A 20 -4.07 2.42 6.78
N ASP A 21 -5.24 3.01 7.03
CA ASP A 21 -6.01 2.83 8.28
C ASP A 21 -6.53 1.40 8.40
N GLU A 22 -7.05 0.82 7.32
CA GLU A 22 -7.50 -0.59 7.31
C GLU A 22 -6.35 -1.56 7.63
N ILE A 23 -5.17 -1.33 7.04
CA ILE A 23 -3.98 -2.13 7.32
C ILE A 23 -3.56 -1.96 8.78
N ALA A 24 -3.62 -0.73 9.30
CA ALA A 24 -3.25 -0.42 10.68
C ALA A 24 -4.17 -1.10 11.69
N GLU A 25 -5.48 -1.13 11.44
CA GLU A 25 -6.46 -1.83 12.28
C GLU A 25 -6.14 -3.33 12.38
N LYS A 26 -5.86 -3.97 11.24
CA LYS A 26 -5.47 -5.40 11.20
C LYS A 26 -4.13 -5.68 11.88
N ALA A 27 -3.24 -4.69 11.90
CA ALA A 27 -1.90 -4.79 12.47
C ALA A 27 -1.81 -4.26 13.92
N GLU A 28 -2.93 -3.89 14.53
CA GLU A 28 -3.02 -3.31 15.89
C GLU A 28 -2.07 -2.10 16.08
N THR A 29 -2.03 -1.21 15.08
CA THR A 29 -1.19 0.00 15.08
C THR A 29 -1.94 1.20 14.48
N ILE A 30 -1.21 2.26 14.14
CA ILE A 30 -1.70 3.46 13.46
C ILE A 30 -1.17 3.56 12.03
N ASN A 31 -1.89 4.28 11.17
CA ASN A 31 -1.53 4.48 9.75
C ASN A 31 -0.12 5.04 9.53
N TYR A 32 0.37 5.91 10.43
CA TYR A 32 1.73 6.43 10.38
C TYR A 32 2.79 5.33 10.46
N GLU A 33 2.58 4.28 11.26
CA GLU A 33 3.51 3.15 11.30
C GLU A 33 3.49 2.35 9.99
N ILE A 34 2.34 2.22 9.32
CA ILE A 34 2.23 1.52 8.04
C ILE A 34 3.05 2.23 6.95
N VAL A 35 2.86 3.54 6.78
CA VAL A 35 3.53 4.28 5.71
C VAL A 35 5.02 4.53 5.99
N THR A 36 5.42 4.64 7.26
CA THR A 36 6.83 4.89 7.63
C THR A 36 7.67 3.63 7.73
N ARG A 37 7.09 2.45 7.97
CA ARG A 37 7.82 1.17 8.03
C ARG A 37 8.11 0.54 6.67
N MET A 38 7.70 1.17 5.58
CA MET A 38 7.99 0.70 4.22
C MET A 38 9.51 0.63 3.98
N SER A 39 10.02 -0.59 3.72
CA SER A 39 11.45 -0.85 3.52
C SER A 39 12.08 0.14 2.52
N THR A 40 13.30 0.58 2.80
CA THR A 40 14.11 1.42 1.90
C THR A 40 14.39 0.75 0.55
N ARG A 41 14.24 -0.58 0.44
CA ARG A 41 14.41 -1.35 -0.81
C ARG A 41 13.25 -1.19 -1.81
N LEU A 42 12.09 -0.69 -1.38
CA LEU A 42 10.98 -0.43 -2.30
C LEU A 42 11.35 0.75 -3.19
N PRO A 43 11.35 0.62 -4.53
CA PRO A 43 11.56 1.78 -5.40
C PRO A 43 10.39 2.76 -5.25
N ARG A 44 10.71 4.07 -5.20
CA ARG A 44 9.70 5.14 -5.14
C ARG A 44 9.65 5.82 -6.51
N PHE A 45 8.47 5.80 -7.13
CA PHE A 45 8.21 6.50 -8.39
C PHE A 45 7.33 7.72 -8.08
N TYR A 46 7.83 8.92 -8.35
CA TYR A 46 7.07 10.16 -8.17
C TYR A 46 6.34 10.49 -9.47
N ILE A 47 5.01 10.50 -9.42
CA ILE A 47 4.17 10.82 -10.57
C ILE A 47 3.72 12.27 -10.40
N ASN A 48 3.91 13.09 -11.43
CA ASN A 48 3.62 14.53 -11.42
C ASN A 48 4.54 15.38 -10.52
N GLY A 49 5.82 14.97 -10.41
CA GLY A 49 6.87 15.79 -9.78
C GLY A 49 7.32 16.96 -10.64
#